data_AF-A0A4Q3D8P3-F1
#
_entry.id   AF-A0A4Q3D8P3-F1
#
_cell.length_a   1.000
_cell.length_b   1.000
_cell.length_c   1.000
_cell.angle_alpha   90.00
_cell.angle_beta   90.00
_cell.angle_gamma   90.00
#
_symmetry.space_group_name_H-M   'P 1'
#
loop_
_entity.id
_entity.type
_entity.pdbx_description
1 polymer ?
#
loop_
_entity_poly.entity_id
_entity_poly.type
_entity_poly.pdbx_seq_one_letter_code
_entity_poly.pdbx_strand_id
1 'polypeptide(L)'
;MGLTNACGSAMAASVFAAGLTGRVPWGREVRIFNKGGLVRGSAASPEQGADVTIIGNATFEYDGEINTDGTGLTVIRRRDEEIAAWNAVLA
;
A
#
# COMPACT_ATOMS: atom_id res chain seq x y z
N MET A 1 -12.59 7.80 -3.02
CA MET A 1 -12.73 6.74 -4.05
C MET A 1 -12.75 7.40 -5.42
N GLY A 2 -11.55 7.70 -5.92
CA GLY A 2 -11.23 7.86 -7.34
C GLY A 2 -10.14 6.82 -7.65
N LEU A 3 -9.70 6.69 -8.90
CA LEU A 3 -8.64 5.75 -9.30
C LEU A 3 -7.35 6.04 -8.50
N THR A 4 -7.19 5.44 -7.32
CA THR A 4 -5.94 5.52 -6.57
C THR A 4 -4.94 4.66 -7.31
N ASN A 5 -3.75 5.22 -7.57
CA ASN A 5 -2.69 4.46 -8.20
C ASN A 5 -2.25 3.28 -7.31
N ALA A 6 -2.44 3.38 -5.99
CA ALA A 6 -2.21 2.31 -5.01
C ALA A 6 -3.50 1.94 -4.26
N CYS A 7 -4.02 0.72 -4.47
CA CYS A 7 -5.17 0.19 -3.73
C CYS A 7 -4.77 -1.06 -2.94
N GLY A 8 -4.56 -0.91 -1.63
CA GLY A 8 -4.12 -2.00 -0.74
C GLY A 8 -5.06 -3.20 -0.74
N SER A 9 -6.37 -2.98 -0.75
CA SER A 9 -7.37 -4.05 -0.81
C SER A 9 -7.36 -4.80 -2.14
N ALA A 10 -7.18 -4.11 -3.27
CA ALA A 10 -7.05 -4.76 -4.57
C ALA A 10 -5.76 -5.60 -4.66
N MET A 11 -4.66 -5.11 -4.08
CA MET A 11 -3.40 -5.87 -3.99
C MET A 11 -3.54 -7.09 -3.06
N ALA A 12 -4.28 -6.98 -1.96
CA ALA A 12 -4.57 -8.11 -1.10
C ALA A 12 -5.42 -9.18 -1.82
N ALA A 13 -6.48 -8.75 -2.50
CA ALA A 13 -7.35 -9.65 -3.27
C ALA A 13 -6.58 -10.39 -4.37
N SER A 14 -5.61 -9.75 -5.04
CA SER A 14 -4.84 -10.40 -6.10
C SER A 14 -3.92 -11.50 -5.58
N VAL A 15 -3.29 -11.33 -4.40
CA VAL A 15 -2.47 -12.37 -3.75
C VAL A 15 -3.35 -13.56 -3.36
N PHE A 16 -4.50 -13.30 -2.75
CA PHE A 16 -5.42 -14.37 -2.36
C PHE A 16 -5.93 -15.16 -3.57
N ALA A 17 -6.32 -14.47 -4.65
CA ALA A 17 -6.72 -15.11 -5.90
C ALA A 17 -5.59 -15.92 -6.56
N ALA A 18 -4.33 -15.48 -6.42
CA ALA A 18 -3.19 -16.25 -6.88
C ALA A 18 -3.03 -17.57 -6.11
N GLY A 19 -3.30 -17.56 -4.80
CA GLY A 19 -3.37 -18.76 -3.96
C GLY A 19 -4.50 -19.70 -4.36
N LEU A 20 -5.72 -19.18 -4.53
CA LEU A 20 -6.89 -19.97 -4.95
C LEU A 20 -6.68 -20.67 -6.30
N THR A 21 -5.90 -20.06 -7.19
CA THR A 21 -5.63 -20.59 -8.52
C THR A 21 -4.33 -21.39 -8.63
N GLY A 22 -3.65 -21.63 -7.51
CA GLY A 22 -2.40 -22.40 -7.46
C GLY A 22 -1.20 -21.72 -8.13
N ARG A 23 -1.32 -20.44 -8.49
CA ARG A 23 -0.22 -19.67 -9.11
C ARG A 23 0.87 -19.31 -8.11
N VAL A 24 0.48 -19.18 -6.84
CA VAL A 24 1.37 -18.88 -5.72
C VAL A 24 1.02 -19.83 -4.58
N PRO A 25 1.99 -20.53 -3.97
CA PRO A 25 1.73 -21.34 -2.79
C PRO A 25 1.21 -20.48 -1.62
N TRP A 26 0.29 -21.01 -0.82
CA TRP A 26 -0.12 -20.36 0.42
C TRP A 26 1.07 -20.08 1.33
N GLY A 27 1.03 -18.95 2.05
CA GLY A 27 2.11 -18.48 2.92
C GLY A 27 3.35 -17.96 2.19
N ARG A 28 3.44 -18.10 0.86
CA ARG A 28 4.58 -17.59 0.09
C ARG A 28 4.49 -16.06 -0.04
N GLU A 29 5.56 -15.38 0.35
CA GLU A 29 5.72 -13.95 0.08
C GLU A 29 5.95 -13.72 -1.42
N VAL A 30 5.19 -12.78 -1.99
CA VAL A 30 5.28 -12.31 -3.37
C VAL A 30 5.33 -10.79 -3.45
N ARG A 31 5.83 -10.27 -4.57
CA ARG A 31 5.83 -8.84 -4.87
C ARG A 31 4.63 -8.50 -5.75
N ILE A 32 3.84 -7.51 -5.35
CA ILE A 32 2.68 -7.02 -6.09
C ILE A 32 3.00 -5.61 -6.59
N PHE A 33 2.83 -5.40 -7.89
CA PHE A 33 3.09 -4.13 -8.56
C PHE A 33 1.77 -3.51 -9.02
N ASN A 34 1.60 -2.20 -8.80
CA ASN A 34 0.58 -1.40 -9.47
C ASN A 34 1.15 -0.02 -9.84
N LYS A 35 0.30 0.85 -10.43
CA LYS A 35 0.71 2.19 -10.85
C LYS A 35 1.21 3.08 -9.70
N GLY A 36 0.83 2.79 -8.46
CA GLY A 36 1.15 3.57 -7.28
C GLY A 36 2.27 2.97 -6.43
N GLY A 37 2.86 1.85 -6.85
CA GLY A 37 4.06 1.32 -6.23
C GLY A 37 4.11 -0.20 -6.15
N LEU A 38 4.94 -0.67 -5.22
CA LEU A 38 5.20 -2.06 -4.95
C LEU A 38 4.96 -2.36 -3.47
N VAL A 39 4.29 -3.48 -3.22
CA VAL A 39 4.17 -4.08 -1.89
C VAL A 39 4.65 -5.52 -1.91
N ARG A 40 5.02 -6.04 -0.74
CA ARG A 40 5.13 -7.48 -0.51
C ARG A 40 3.84 -7.98 0.09
N GLY A 41 3.46 -9.22 -0.20
CA GLY A 41 2.28 -9.81 0.40
C GLY A 41 2.30 -11.33 0.41
N SER A 42 1.48 -11.89 1.28
CA SER A 42 1.23 -13.33 1.40
C SER A 42 -0.23 -13.56 1.80
N ALA A 43 -0.75 -14.75 1.47
CA ALA A 43 -2.09 -15.16 1.84
C ALA A 43 -2.04 -16.51 2.58
N ALA A 44 -2.81 -16.64 3.65
CA ALA A 44 -3.13 -17.91 4.28
C ALA A 44 -4.23 -18.61 3.48
N SER A 45 -4.27 -19.95 3.53
CA SER A 45 -5.32 -20.71 2.85
C SER A 45 -6.69 -20.48 3.53
N PRO A 46 -7.81 -20.77 2.84
CA PRO A 46 -9.13 -20.67 3.45
C PRO A 46 -9.27 -21.48 4.75
N GLU A 47 -8.64 -22.65 4.84
CA GLU A 47 -8.64 -23.51 6.03
C GLU A 47 -7.86 -22.90 7.20
N GLN A 48 -6.98 -21.92 6.93
CA GLN A 48 -6.15 -21.22 7.90
C GLN A 48 -6.64 -19.80 8.20
N GLY A 49 -7.91 -19.50 7.90
CA GLY A 49 -8.55 -18.21 8.24
C GLY A 49 -8.58 -17.19 7.10
N ALA A 50 -8.03 -17.51 5.92
CA ALA A 50 -8.06 -16.66 4.73
C ALA A 50 -7.40 -15.27 4.89
N ASP A 51 -6.50 -15.12 5.86
CA ASP A 51 -5.81 -13.86 6.12
C ASP A 51 -4.88 -13.46 4.97
N VAL A 52 -4.78 -12.16 4.71
CA VAL A 52 -3.84 -11.59 3.75
C VAL A 52 -2.98 -10.54 4.43
N THR A 53 -1.67 -10.68 4.30
CA THR A 53 -0.70 -9.71 4.79
C THR A 53 -0.16 -8.90 3.62
N ILE A 54 -0.10 -7.57 3.78
CA ILE A 54 0.54 -6.65 2.83
C ILE A 54 1.52 -5.77 3.60
N ILE A 55 2.73 -5.64 3.06
CA ILE A 55 3.82 -4.86 3.64
C ILE A 55 4.29 -3.88 2.57
N GLY A 56 4.15 -2.59 2.86
CA GLY A 56 4.62 -1.49 2.03
C GLY A 56 5.29 -0.42 2.90
N ASN A 57 6.04 0.45 2.25
CA ASN A 57 6.63 1.63 2.89
C ASN A 57 5.68 2.83 2.73
N ALA A 58 5.80 3.80 3.62
CA ALA A 58 5.13 5.09 3.55
C ALA A 58 6.11 6.17 4.01
N THR A 59 5.95 7.39 3.49
CA THR A 59 6.71 8.57 3.91
C THR A 59 5.77 9.72 4.20
N PHE A 60 6.20 10.67 5.04
CA PHE A 60 5.45 11.88 5.31
C PHE A 60 5.75 12.93 4.25
N GLU A 61 4.71 13.53 3.68
CA GLU A 61 4.89 14.60 2.68
C GLU A 61 4.69 16.01 3.28
N TYR A 62 3.76 16.15 4.22
CA TYR A 62 3.49 17.42 4.89
C TYR A 62 2.73 17.24 6.21
N ASP A 63 2.85 18.25 7.07
CA ASP A 63 1.95 18.47 8.20
C ASP A 63 0.92 19.54 7.77
N GLY A 64 -0.36 19.33 8.08
CA GLY A 64 -1.41 20.27 7.70
C GLY A 64 -2.58 20.28 8.68
N GLU A 65 -3.31 21.39 8.67
CA GLU A 65 -4.55 21.58 9.41
C GLU A 65 -5.72 21.67 8.45
N ILE A 66 -6.87 21.15 8.87
CA ILE A 66 -8.11 21.18 8.09
C ILE A 66 -9.28 21.40 9.04
N ASN A 67 -10.31 22.11 8.57
CA ASN A 67 -11.54 22.25 9.34
C ASN A 67 -12.26 20.90 9.46
N THR A 68 -13.06 20.74 10.50
CA THR A 68 -13.81 19.51 10.75
C THR A 68 -14.89 19.22 9.71
N ASP A 69 -15.32 20.24 8.97
CA ASP A 69 -16.20 20.10 7.80
C ASP A 69 -15.46 19.63 6.53
N GLY A 70 -14.14 19.39 6.64
CA GLY A 70 -13.28 18.94 5.54
C GLY A 70 -12.81 20.06 4.61
N THR A 71 -13.08 21.33 4.93
CA THR A 71 -12.64 22.48 4.14
C THR A 71 -11.37 23.13 4.69
N GLY A 72 -10.78 24.06 3.94
CA GLY A 72 -9.73 24.94 4.45
C GLY A 72 -8.39 24.26 4.75
N LEU A 73 -8.05 23.18 4.03
CA LEU A 73 -6.74 22.52 4.18
C LEU A 73 -5.61 23.54 4.01
N THR A 74 -4.81 23.71 5.06
CA THR A 74 -3.61 24.54 5.07
C THR A 74 -2.41 23.68 5.37
N VAL A 75 -1.41 23.72 4.49
CA VAL A 75 -0.13 23.04 4.73
C VAL A 75 0.73 23.91 5.63
N ILE A 76 1.07 23.40 6.81
CA ILE A 76 1.86 24.10 7.84
C ILE A 76 3.35 23.88 7.62
N ARG A 77 3.71 22.67 7.21
CA ARG A 77 5.10 22.28 6.97
C ARG A 77 5.19 21.26 5.87
N ARG A 78 6.04 21.51 4.88
CA ARG A 78 6.46 20.50 3.90
C ARG A 78 7.58 19.63 4.49
N ARG A 79 7.57 18.34 4.14
CA ARG A 79 8.59 17.36 4.55
C ARG A 79 9.49 17.01 3.37
N ASP A 80 10.01 18.02 2.70
CA ASP A 80 10.74 17.83 1.43
C ASP A 80 12.02 16.99 1.60
N GLU A 81 12.67 17.04 2.77
CA GLU A 81 13.80 16.17 3.11
C GLU A 81 13.41 14.69 3.18
N GLU A 82 12.25 14.37 3.78
CA GLU A 82 11.72 13.00 3.86
C GLU A 82 11.33 12.47 2.47
N ILE A 83 10.73 13.33 1.65
CA ILE A 83 10.39 13.02 0.26
C ILE A 83 11.67 12.75 -0.54
N ALA A 84 12.68 13.61 -0.41
CA ALA A 84 13.96 13.45 -1.10
C ALA A 84 14.70 12.17 -0.66
N ALA A 85 14.73 11.89 0.65
CA ALA A 85 15.32 10.66 1.19
C ALA A 85 14.62 9.41 0.64
N TRP A 86 13.29 9.41 0.58
CA TRP A 86 12.52 8.30 0.01
C TRP A 86 12.78 8.12 -1.49
N ASN A 87 12.80 9.21 -2.25
CA ASN A 87 13.09 9.16 -3.69
C ASN A 87 14.50 8.60 -3.98
N ALA A 88 15.48 8.89 -3.12
CA ALA A 88 16.83 8.34 -3.25
C ALA A 88 16.88 6.81 -3.02
N VAL A 89 15.93 6.22 -2.28
CA VAL A 89 15.82 4.76 -2.12
C VAL A 89 15.25 4.09 -3.39
N LEU A 90 14.49 4.82 -4.20
CA LEU A 90 13.85 4.31 -5.41
C LEU A 90 14.72 4.39 -6.68
N ALA A 91 15.80 5.20 -6.64
CA ALA A 91 16.74 5.41 -7.74
C ALA A 91 17.75 4.27 -7.88
#